data_AF-A0A936QJS4-F1
#
_entry.id   AF-A0A936QJS4-F1
#
_cell.length_a   1.000
_cell.length_b   1.000
_cell.length_c   1.000
_cell.angle_alpha   90.00
_cell.angle_beta   90.00
_cell.angle_gamma   90.00
#
_symmetry.space_group_name_H-M   'P 1'
#
loop_
_entity.id
_entity.type
_entity.pdbx_description
1 polymer ?
#
loop_
_entity_poly.entity_id
_entity_poly.type
_entity_poly.pdbx_seq_one_letter_code
_entity_poly.pdbx_strand_id
1 'polypeptide(L)' 'MKQVDASPVVFAIFSGDVNQDGTIDASDVSDADNDAFNSVSGYVSTDVTGDDFVDAADVSIVDNNAFNAVSAVTP' A
#
# COMPACT_ATOMS: atom_id res chain seq x y z
N MET A 1 8.80 -4.28 8.89
CA MET A 1 8.51 -5.73 8.82
C MET A 1 7.76 -6.15 10.09
N LYS A 2 6.68 -6.92 9.97
CA LYS A 2 5.82 -7.35 11.08
C LYS A 2 5.63 -8.88 11.02
N GLN A 3 5.73 -9.57 12.15
CA GLN A 3 5.44 -11.01 12.21
C GLN A 3 3.93 -11.21 12.04
N VAL A 4 3.52 -12.10 11.13
CA VAL A 4 2.11 -12.39 10.82
C VAL A 4 1.70 -13.82 11.14
N ASP A 5 2.66 -14.76 11.23
CA ASP A 5 2.43 -16.14 11.66
C ASP A 5 3.58 -16.63 12.54
N ALA A 6 3.27 -17.54 13.47
CA ALA A 6 4.22 -18.20 14.36
C ALA A 6 4.54 -19.65 13.94
N SER A 7 3.76 -20.27 13.05
CA SER A 7 4.00 -21.63 12.56
C SER A 7 3.41 -21.89 11.16
N PRO A 8 4.22 -21.78 10.09
CA PRO A 8 5.64 -21.40 10.09
C PRO A 8 5.85 -19.92 10.49
N VAL A 9 7.05 -19.56 10.94
CA VAL A 9 7.38 -18.14 11.21
C VAL A 9 7.39 -17.37 9.90
N VAL A 10 6.45 -16.44 9.73
CA VAL A 10 6.31 -15.60 8.53
C VAL A 10 6.24 -14.14 8.92
N PHE A 11 6.92 -13.31 8.13
CA PHE A 11 6.92 -11.86 8.26
C PHE A 11 6.35 -11.21 7.00
N ALA A 12 5.66 -10.09 7.19
CA ALA A 12 5.16 -9.24 6.12
C ALA A 12 5.84 -7.86 6.14
N ILE A 13 5.87 -7.21 4.99
CA ILE A 13 6.25 -5.80 4.81
C ILE A 13 4.95 -5.04 4.55
N PHE A 14 4.88 -3.78 5.02
CA PHE A 14 3.77 -2.91 4.68
C PHE A 14 3.94 -2.38 3.26
N SER A 15 2.87 -2.39 2.48
CA SER A 15 2.80 -1.75 1.16
C SER A 15 2.00 -0.44 1.27
N GLY A 16 2.07 0.41 0.24
CA GLY A 16 1.23 1.61 0.14
C GLY A 16 1.93 2.96 0.29
N ASP A 17 3.26 3.00 0.40
CA ASP A 17 4.05 4.22 0.17
C ASP A 17 4.27 4.34 -1.35
N VAL A 18 3.22 4.77 -2.06
CA VAL A 18 3.14 4.71 -3.52
C VAL A 18 3.90 5.87 -4.17
N ASN A 19 4.04 6.98 -3.45
CA ASN A 19 4.81 8.14 -3.89
C ASN A 19 6.28 8.13 -3.40
N GLN A 20 6.65 7.15 -2.56
CA GLN A 20 8.01 6.89 -2.07
C GLN A 20 8.61 8.02 -1.23
N ASP A 21 7.79 8.70 -0.42
CA ASP A 21 8.26 9.75 0.47
C ASP A 21 8.71 9.24 1.86
N GLY A 22 8.51 7.95 2.13
CA GLY A 22 8.89 7.29 3.36
C GLY A 22 7.79 7.27 4.43
N THR A 23 6.61 7.79 4.14
CA THR A 23 5.43 7.70 5.00
C THR A 23 4.24 7.19 4.19
N ILE A 24 3.37 6.39 4.80
CA ILE A 24 2.08 6.08 4.19
C ILE A 24 1.07 7.05 4.77
N ASP A 25 0.55 7.97 3.97
CA ASP A 25 -0.40 8.98 4.40
C ASP A 25 -1.52 9.27 3.39
N ALA A 26 -2.28 10.36 3.62
CA ALA A 26 -3.43 10.70 2.78
C ALA A 26 -3.06 11.05 1.33
N SER A 27 -1.81 11.40 1.05
CA SER A 27 -1.32 11.62 -0.31
C SER A 27 -1.25 10.30 -1.08
N ASP A 28 -0.74 9.23 -0.47
CA ASP A 28 -0.75 7.89 -1.07
C ASP A 28 -2.17 7.37 -1.31
N VAL A 29 -3.07 7.59 -0.36
CA VAL A 29 -4.49 7.24 -0.51
C VAL A 29 -5.09 7.98 -1.70
N SER A 30 -4.76 9.26 -1.88
CA SER A 30 -5.25 10.08 -2.99
C SER A 30 -4.74 9.58 -4.33
N ASP A 31 -3.47 9.15 -4.41
CA ASP A 31 -2.89 8.58 -5.63
C ASP A 31 -3.59 7.27 -6.01
N ALA A 32 -3.78 6.35 -5.06
CA ALA A 32 -4.50 5.10 -5.29
C ALA A 32 -5.99 5.33 -5.65
N ASP A 33 -6.68 6.25 -4.98
CA ASP A 33 -8.10 6.55 -5.24
C ASP A 33 -8.30 7.19 -6.62
N ASN A 34 -7.40 8.09 -7.03
CA ASN A 34 -7.43 8.69 -8.36
C ASN A 34 -7.20 7.63 -9.46
N ASP A 35 -6.26 6.72 -9.27
CA ASP A 35 -5.97 5.67 -10.25
C ASP A 35 -7.10 4.61 -10.30
N ALA A 36 -7.70 4.28 -9.15
CA ALA A 36 -8.89 3.43 -9.07
C ALA A 36 -10.07 4.08 -9.81
N PHE A 37 -10.31 5.38 -9.61
CA PHE A 37 -11.34 6.13 -10.31
C PHE A 37 -11.12 6.12 -11.84
N ASN A 38 -9.86 6.19 -12.28
CA ASN A 38 -9.50 6.13 -13.70
C ASN A 38 -9.39 4.70 -14.25
N SER A 39 -9.63 3.67 -13.42
CA SER A 39 -9.51 2.25 -13.80
C SER A 39 -8.14 1.93 -14.41
N VAL A 40 -7.07 2.44 -13.78
CA VAL A 40 -5.69 2.14 -14.18
C VAL A 40 -5.42 0.65 -13.96
N SER A 41 -4.63 0.06 -14.85
CA SER A 41 -4.32 -1.37 -14.85
C SER A 41 -2.89 -1.63 -15.31
N GLY A 42 -2.37 -2.79 -14.94
CA GLY A 42 -1.00 -3.25 -15.20
C GLY A 42 -0.05 -2.85 -14.08
N TYR A 43 1.26 -2.98 -14.36
CA TYR A 43 2.31 -2.73 -13.37
C TYR A 43 2.51 -1.23 -13.10
N VAL A 44 1.73 -0.68 -12.18
CA VAL A 44 1.82 0.69 -11.66
C VAL A 44 2.02 0.69 -10.15
N SER A 45 2.58 1.75 -9.57
CA SER A 45 2.89 1.80 -8.13
C SER A 45 1.66 1.76 -7.22
N THR A 46 0.50 2.14 -7.75
CA THR A 46 -0.80 2.15 -7.07
C THR A 46 -1.49 0.78 -7.05
N ASP A 47 -1.03 -0.20 -7.83
CA ASP A 47 -1.43 -1.61 -7.73
C ASP A 47 -0.61 -2.28 -6.61
N VAL A 48 -1.09 -2.13 -5.37
CA VAL A 48 -0.42 -2.65 -4.17
C VAL A 48 -0.82 -4.08 -3.85
N THR A 49 -1.90 -4.59 -4.46
CA THR A 49 -2.31 -5.99 -4.40
C THR A 49 -1.51 -6.86 -5.39
N GLY A 50 -1.04 -6.28 -6.48
CA GLY A 50 -0.30 -6.93 -7.55
C GLY A 50 -1.19 -7.80 -8.45
N ASP A 51 -2.47 -7.43 -8.62
CA ASP A 51 -3.45 -8.20 -9.40
C ASP A 51 -3.72 -7.61 -10.80
N ASP A 52 -2.91 -6.64 -11.23
CA ASP A 52 -2.97 -5.89 -12.47
C ASP A 52 -4.14 -4.87 -12.57
N PHE A 53 -4.90 -4.63 -11.49
CA PHE A 53 -5.95 -3.61 -11.46
C PHE A 53 -5.81 -2.71 -10.25
N VAL A 54 -5.90 -1.39 -10.46
CA VAL A 54 -6.02 -0.47 -9.33
C VAL A 54 -7.50 -0.33 -8.99
N ASP A 55 -7.90 -0.81 -7.83
CA ASP A 55 -9.28 -0.75 -7.37
C ASP A 55 -9.44 -0.49 -5.85
N ALA A 56 -10.66 -0.71 -5.34
CA ALA A 56 -10.96 -0.47 -3.93
C ALA A 56 -10.14 -1.34 -2.95
N ALA A 57 -9.63 -2.49 -3.40
CA ALA A 57 -8.76 -3.33 -2.60
C ALA A 57 -7.42 -2.64 -2.33
N ASP A 58 -6.82 -2.01 -3.35
CA ASP A 58 -5.58 -1.22 -3.21
C ASP A 58 -5.79 -0.04 -2.27
N VAL A 59 -6.83 0.76 -2.53
CA VAL A 59 -7.17 1.93 -1.70
C VAL A 59 -7.36 1.51 -0.24
N SER A 60 -8.02 0.38 0.02
CA SER A 60 -8.25 -0.10 1.39
C SER A 60 -6.96 -0.50 2.11
N ILE A 61 -5.94 -1.00 1.40
CA ILE A 61 -4.65 -1.35 2.01
C ILE A 61 -3.90 -0.07 2.37
N VAL A 62 -3.86 0.90 1.45
CA VAL A 62 -3.17 2.18 1.67
C VAL A 62 -3.84 2.96 2.80
N ASP A 63 -5.17 3.09 2.79
CA ASP A 63 -5.93 3.81 3.82
C ASP A 63 -5.74 3.20 5.22
N ASN A 64 -5.81 1.86 5.34
CA ASN A 64 -5.56 1.19 6.61
C ASN A 64 -4.13 1.42 7.12
N ASN A 65 -3.13 1.44 6.25
CA ASN A 65 -1.75 1.68 6.65
C ASN A 65 -1.50 3.16 7.00
N ALA A 66 -2.15 4.09 6.31
CA ALA A 66 -2.15 5.51 6.64
C ALA A 66 -2.80 5.78 8.00
N PHE A 67 -3.95 5.16 8.28
CA PHE A 67 -4.60 5.23 9.59
C PHE A 67 -3.70 4.73 10.73
N ASN A 68 -2.87 3.72 10.46
CA ASN A 68 -1.91 3.17 11.42
C ASN A 68 -0.57 3.94 11.48
N ALA A 69 -0.42 5.04 10.72
CA ALA A 69 0.79 5.86 10.64
C ALA A 69 2.06 5.02 10.34
N VAL A 70 1.95 4.11 9.37
CA VAL A 70 3.09 3.32 8.92
C VAL A 70 4.09 4.22 8.20
N SER A 71 5.38 4.10 8.55
CA SER A 71 6.46 4.83 7.91
C SER A 71 7.73 3.98 7.81
N ALA A 72 8.61 4.38 6.89
CA ALA A 72 9.93 3.83 6.75
C ALA A 72 10.87 4.38 7.84
N VAL A 73 11.71 3.51 8.39
CA VAL A 73 12.82 3.91 9.27
C VAL A 73 14.10 3.75 8.45
N THR A 74 14.66 4.87 8.01
CA THR A 74 15.89 4.93 7.20
C THR A 74 17.08 5.44 8.04
N PRO A 75 18.33 5.07 7.68
CA PRO A 75 19.53 5.45 8.45
C PRO A 75 19.80 6.96 8.55
#